data_AF-A0A2V7X7S9-F1
#
_entry.id   AF-A0A2V7X7S9-F1
#
_cell.length_a   1.000
_cell.length_b   1.000
_cell.length_c   1.000
_cell.angle_alpha   90.00
_cell.angle_beta   90.00
_cell.angle_gamma   90.00
#
_symmetry.space_group_name_H-M   'P 1'
#
loop_
_entity.id
_entity.type
_entity.pdbx_description
1 polymer ?
#
loop_
_entity_poly.entity_id
_entity_poly.type
_entity_poly.pdbx_seq_one_letter_code
_entity_poly.pdbx_strand_id
1 'polypeptide(L)'
;MALAGALLAGAAPVVSPPTARMVLAPTHFPGWQTHNVTFPLVVRDPVRGVWRMYYTGSATDQVGEAAWDLWSTGVVTSRDLVRWSYPEDYEPVLIGQRFLEGDLVDLSGGERPFDAIRAAATSVLRDGSGWRAWYTGWNGDERSLGGGRVEQVHSRIGQATSTDGVRWTKRPGTAELAAALGLGAAGAIDSVSAAHPSVLKAGTTYHLWYEAYDGRVWRIAHAHSADGLAWTTDGAAVEPGADGALDARGARQPVARKTAAGYELWY
;
A
#
# COMPACT_ATOMS: atom_id res chain seq x y z
N MET A 1 44.19 18.80 59.03
CA MET A 1 43.53 17.55 58.60
C MET A 1 42.23 17.95 57.92
N ALA A 2 42.18 17.93 56.59
CA ALA A 2 41.02 18.41 55.82
C ALA A 2 40.03 17.27 55.60
N LEU A 3 38.76 17.47 55.96
CA LEU A 3 37.66 16.58 55.56
C LEU A 3 37.10 17.04 54.21
N ALA A 4 37.16 16.17 53.21
CA ALA A 4 36.47 16.33 51.94
C ALA A 4 35.04 15.80 52.03
N GLY A 5 34.05 16.64 51.76
CA GLY A 5 32.67 16.23 51.57
C GLY A 5 32.45 15.75 50.13
N ALA A 6 32.01 14.50 49.96
CA ALA A 6 31.60 13.97 48.67
C ALA A 6 30.14 14.41 48.40
N LEU A 7 29.93 15.18 47.32
CA LEU A 7 28.61 15.37 46.74
C LEU A 7 28.19 14.07 46.03
N LEU A 8 27.08 13.48 46.46
CA LEU A 8 26.39 12.44 45.72
C LEU A 8 25.67 13.06 44.51
N ALA A 9 26.05 12.64 43.31
CA ALA A 9 25.35 12.98 42.09
C ALA A 9 23.96 12.32 42.09
N GLY A 10 22.90 13.12 41.95
CA GLY A 10 21.53 12.63 41.81
C GLY A 10 21.37 11.79 40.54
N ALA A 11 20.70 10.63 40.67
CA ALA A 11 20.40 9.77 39.54
C ALA A 11 19.57 10.52 38.48
N ALA A 12 19.93 10.36 37.21
CA ALA A 12 19.19 10.92 36.09
C ALA A 12 17.74 10.40 36.10
N PRO A 13 16.74 11.24 35.76
CA PRO A 13 15.35 10.82 35.76
C PRO A 13 15.14 9.68 34.74
N VAL A 14 14.51 8.60 35.21
CA VAL A 14 14.09 7.49 34.34
C VAL A 14 12.97 8.01 33.44
N VAL A 15 13.28 8.22 32.17
CA VAL A 15 12.28 8.57 31.15
C VAL A 15 11.59 7.27 30.74
N SER A 16 10.30 7.13 31.09
CA SER A 16 9.50 6.00 30.62
C SER A 16 9.49 5.97 29.09
N PRO A 17 9.57 4.77 28.46
CA PRO A 17 9.49 4.67 27.02
C PRO A 17 8.15 5.23 26.53
N PRO A 18 8.11 5.86 25.34
CA PRO A 18 6.88 6.43 24.80
C PRO A 18 5.82 5.34 24.62
N THR A 19 4.62 5.59 25.12
CA THR A 19 3.50 4.66 24.98
C THR A 19 2.87 4.85 23.60
N ALA A 20 2.82 3.78 22.80
CA ALA A 20 2.09 3.77 21.54
C ALA A 20 0.58 3.95 21.81
N ARG A 21 -0.08 4.77 20.99
CA ARG A 21 -1.53 4.96 21.05
C ARG A 21 -2.15 4.37 19.79
N MET A 22 -3.23 3.62 19.96
CA MET A 22 -4.04 3.16 18.83
C MET A 22 -4.65 4.38 18.13
N VAL A 23 -4.37 4.50 16.84
CA VAL A 23 -4.76 5.65 16.01
C VAL A 23 -6.00 5.37 15.18
N LEU A 24 -6.11 4.12 14.68
CA LEU A 24 -7.23 3.62 13.90
C LEU A 24 -7.48 2.17 14.29
N ALA A 25 -8.74 1.75 14.30
CA ALA A 25 -9.17 0.39 14.57
C ALA A 25 -10.37 0.04 13.67
N PRO A 26 -10.61 -1.25 13.39
CA PRO A 26 -11.87 -1.69 12.81
C PRO A 26 -13.03 -1.14 13.62
N THR A 27 -14.11 -0.74 12.96
CA THR A 27 -15.29 -0.24 13.66
C THR A 27 -16.27 -1.38 13.90
N HIS A 28 -17.01 -1.29 15.01
CA HIS A 28 -18.09 -2.24 15.31
C HIS A 28 -19.36 -1.97 14.48
N PHE A 29 -19.31 -1.02 13.54
CA PHE A 29 -20.41 -0.74 12.64
C PHE A 29 -20.36 -1.72 11.46
N PRO A 30 -21.44 -2.46 11.16
CA PRO A 30 -21.47 -3.35 10.01
C PRO A 30 -21.07 -2.61 8.73
N GLY A 31 -20.03 -3.08 8.05
CA GLY A 31 -19.52 -2.43 6.86
C GLY A 31 -18.19 -2.98 6.35
N TRP A 32 -17.65 -2.29 5.35
CA TRP A 32 -16.49 -2.70 4.56
C TRP A 32 -15.16 -2.81 5.33
N GLN A 33 -15.08 -2.38 6.60
CA GLN A 33 -13.87 -2.45 7.44
C GLN A 33 -14.11 -2.98 8.86
N THR A 34 -15.13 -3.85 9.02
CA THR A 34 -15.57 -4.33 10.34
C THR A 34 -14.51 -5.16 11.07
N HIS A 35 -13.56 -5.77 10.34
CA HIS A 35 -12.58 -6.70 10.92
C HIS A 35 -11.14 -6.24 10.77
N ASN A 36 -10.78 -5.58 9.67
CA ASN A 36 -9.39 -5.23 9.41
C ASN A 36 -9.23 -3.81 8.89
N VAL A 37 -8.18 -3.13 9.38
CA VAL A 37 -7.63 -1.89 8.82
C VAL A 37 -6.10 -2.01 8.78
N THR A 38 -5.51 -1.81 7.61
CA THR A 38 -4.08 -2.07 7.37
C THR A 38 -3.49 -1.16 6.29
N PHE A 39 -2.17 -1.26 6.11
CA PHE A 39 -1.35 -0.53 5.14
C PHE A 39 -1.60 0.99 5.13
N PRO A 40 -1.48 1.68 6.29
CA PRO A 40 -1.74 3.10 6.34
C PRO A 40 -0.63 3.89 5.63
N LEU A 41 -1.02 4.89 4.84
CA LEU A 41 -0.15 5.91 4.28
C LEU A 41 -0.64 7.30 4.71
N VAL A 42 0.24 8.11 5.29
CA VAL A 42 -0.06 9.48 5.69
C VAL A 42 0.54 10.50 4.71
N VAL A 43 -0.30 11.40 4.20
CA VAL A 43 0.09 12.49 3.31
C VAL A 43 -0.48 13.83 3.76
N ARG A 44 0.24 14.91 3.48
CA ARG A 44 -0.23 16.26 3.78
C ARG A 44 -1.17 16.78 2.69
N ASP A 45 -2.34 17.27 3.07
CA ASP A 45 -3.21 18.11 2.24
C ASP A 45 -2.97 19.59 2.60
N PRO A 46 -2.10 20.29 1.86
CA PRO A 46 -1.77 21.68 2.17
C PRO A 46 -2.93 22.64 1.85
N VAL A 47 -3.85 22.27 0.96
CA VAL A 47 -4.99 23.13 0.58
C VAL A 47 -5.98 23.22 1.72
N ARG A 48 -6.26 22.08 2.37
CA ARG A 48 -7.17 22.03 3.52
C ARG A 48 -6.48 22.21 4.86
N GLY A 49 -5.15 22.24 4.88
CA GLY A 49 -4.37 22.35 6.11
C GLY A 49 -4.48 21.12 7.02
N VAL A 50 -4.76 19.94 6.46
CA VAL A 50 -4.93 18.68 7.21
C VAL A 50 -3.94 17.62 6.72
N TRP A 51 -3.80 16.56 7.49
CA TRP A 51 -3.21 15.30 7.10
C TRP A 51 -4.31 14.33 6.69
N ARG A 52 -4.01 13.48 5.71
CA ARG A 52 -4.86 12.37 5.27
C ARG A 52 -4.12 11.08 5.52
N MET A 53 -4.81 10.10 6.10
CA MET A 53 -4.34 8.72 6.14
C MET A 53 -5.23 7.92 5.22
N TYR A 54 -4.65 7.40 4.15
CA TYR A 54 -5.27 6.36 3.34
C TYR A 54 -4.92 5.02 3.98
N TYR A 55 -5.87 4.09 4.00
CA TYR A 55 -5.67 2.76 4.60
C TYR A 55 -6.58 1.77 3.89
N THR A 56 -6.24 0.50 3.95
CA THR A 56 -7.07 -0.58 3.41
C THR A 56 -7.93 -1.16 4.52
N GLY A 57 -9.24 -1.27 4.30
CA GLY A 57 -10.18 -1.90 5.20
C GLY A 57 -10.80 -3.15 4.60
N SER A 58 -11.20 -4.08 5.47
CA SER A 58 -11.95 -5.29 5.09
C SER A 58 -12.98 -5.68 6.16
N ALA A 59 -14.09 -6.27 5.69
CA ALA A 59 -15.08 -6.94 6.52
C ALA A 59 -14.63 -8.33 7.01
N THR A 60 -13.41 -8.78 6.67
CA THR A 60 -12.85 -10.08 7.05
C THR A 60 -11.35 -10.04 7.34
N ASP A 61 -10.88 -11.05 8.09
CA ASP A 61 -9.47 -11.25 8.42
C ASP A 61 -8.64 -11.80 7.24
N GLN A 62 -9.29 -12.56 6.36
CA GLN A 62 -8.69 -13.18 5.18
C GLN A 62 -9.40 -12.70 3.93
N VAL A 63 -8.70 -12.67 2.81
CA VAL A 63 -9.30 -12.24 1.55
C VAL A 63 -9.92 -13.48 0.91
N GLY A 64 -11.25 -13.49 0.77
CA GLY A 64 -12.00 -14.57 0.15
C GLY A 64 -12.64 -14.15 -1.17
N GLU A 65 -13.11 -15.13 -1.95
CA GLU A 65 -13.88 -14.87 -3.17
C GLU A 65 -15.33 -14.43 -2.91
N ALA A 66 -15.75 -14.41 -1.64
CA ALA A 66 -17.12 -14.06 -1.31
C ALA A 66 -17.39 -12.59 -1.65
N ALA A 67 -18.53 -12.30 -2.28
CA ALA A 67 -18.86 -10.96 -2.79
C ALA A 67 -18.93 -9.84 -1.72
N TRP A 68 -18.84 -10.20 -0.43
CA TRP A 68 -18.79 -9.28 0.72
C TRP A 68 -17.35 -8.99 1.21
N ASP A 69 -16.33 -9.70 0.71
CA ASP A 69 -14.92 -9.59 1.10
C ASP A 69 -14.13 -8.59 0.23
N LEU A 70 -14.65 -7.37 0.08
CA LEU A 70 -13.94 -6.32 -0.64
C LEU A 70 -12.90 -5.63 0.25
N TRP A 71 -11.65 -5.66 -0.21
CA TRP A 71 -10.56 -4.92 0.42
C TRP A 71 -10.41 -3.57 -0.26
N SER A 72 -10.92 -2.54 0.41
CA SER A 72 -11.09 -1.21 -0.18
C SER A 72 -10.24 -0.17 0.54
N THR A 73 -9.92 0.92 -0.14
CA THR A 73 -9.20 2.04 0.46
C THR A 73 -10.19 3.02 1.09
N GLY A 74 -10.01 3.33 2.37
CA GLY A 74 -10.64 4.48 3.02
C GLY A 74 -9.69 5.65 3.20
N VAL A 75 -10.23 6.75 3.74
CA VAL A 75 -9.43 7.90 4.15
C VAL A 75 -9.95 8.45 5.48
N VAL A 76 -9.04 8.84 6.37
CA VAL A 76 -9.34 9.62 7.58
C VAL A 76 -8.47 10.87 7.60
N THR A 77 -8.89 11.90 8.33
CA THR A 77 -8.17 13.18 8.39
C THR A 77 -7.74 13.55 9.80
N SER A 78 -6.66 14.30 9.90
CA SER A 78 -6.14 14.82 11.18
C SER A 78 -5.55 16.22 11.01
N ARG A 79 -5.64 17.05 12.04
CA ARG A 79 -4.92 18.34 12.10
C ARG A 79 -3.60 18.24 12.87
N ASP A 80 -3.43 17.21 13.70
CA ASP A 80 -2.32 17.11 14.67
C ASP A 80 -1.53 15.79 14.55
N LEU A 81 -1.83 14.93 13.57
CA LEU A 81 -1.28 13.57 13.38
C LEU A 81 -1.60 12.57 14.50
N VAL A 82 -2.30 12.99 15.54
CA VAL A 82 -2.59 12.18 16.73
C VAL A 82 -4.06 11.79 16.79
N ARG A 83 -4.96 12.72 16.47
CA ARG A 83 -6.41 12.53 16.48
C ARG A 83 -6.92 12.47 15.06
N TRP A 84 -7.62 11.39 14.73
CA TRP A 84 -8.10 11.13 13.38
C TRP A 84 -9.61 11.03 13.34
N SER A 85 -10.20 11.60 12.30
CA SER A 85 -11.64 11.66 12.07
C SER A 85 -11.98 10.99 10.75
N TYR A 86 -12.99 10.12 10.80
CA TYR A 86 -13.61 9.55 9.62
C TYR A 86 -14.42 10.63 8.86
N PRO A 87 -14.60 10.46 7.54
CA PRO A 87 -15.54 11.27 6.78
C PRO A 87 -16.97 10.99 7.24
N GLU A 88 -17.88 11.94 7.01
CA GLU A 88 -19.27 11.84 7.48
C GLU A 88 -20.05 10.71 6.81
N ASP A 89 -19.78 10.44 5.53
CA ASP A 89 -20.41 9.36 4.76
C ASP A 89 -19.80 7.99 5.07
N TYR A 90 -18.58 7.93 5.61
CA TYR A 90 -17.89 6.69 6.00
C TYR A 90 -17.68 5.68 4.85
N GLU A 91 -17.75 6.16 3.60
CA GLU A 91 -17.62 5.32 2.41
C GLU A 91 -16.14 5.10 2.01
N PRO A 92 -15.79 3.95 1.42
CA PRO A 92 -14.48 3.75 0.83
C PRO A 92 -14.29 4.68 -0.36
N VAL A 93 -13.08 5.22 -0.51
CA VAL A 93 -12.73 6.20 -1.54
C VAL A 93 -12.16 5.57 -2.81
N LEU A 94 -11.65 4.34 -2.72
CA LEU A 94 -11.22 3.55 -3.86
C LEU A 94 -11.60 2.09 -3.62
N ILE A 95 -12.42 1.54 -4.49
CA ILE A 95 -12.95 0.18 -4.43
C ILE A 95 -12.50 -0.63 -5.64
N GLY A 96 -12.46 -1.96 -5.52
CA GLY A 96 -12.23 -2.86 -6.65
C GLY A 96 -13.30 -2.73 -7.74
N GLN A 97 -12.97 -3.06 -9.00
CA GLN A 97 -14.00 -3.12 -10.06
C GLN A 97 -14.85 -4.37 -9.86
N ARG A 98 -15.91 -4.22 -9.06
CA ARG A 98 -16.91 -5.25 -8.81
C ARG A 98 -17.67 -5.58 -10.10
N PHE A 99 -17.98 -6.85 -10.30
CA PHE A 99 -19.11 -7.27 -11.14
C PHE A 99 -20.40 -7.06 -10.34
N LEU A 100 -21.26 -6.15 -10.78
CA LEU A 100 -22.55 -5.92 -10.12
C LEU A 100 -23.45 -7.13 -10.31
N GLU A 101 -24.31 -7.40 -9.33
CA GLU A 101 -25.37 -8.39 -9.48
C GLU A 101 -26.34 -7.90 -10.57
N GLY A 102 -26.42 -8.62 -11.69
CA GLY A 102 -27.18 -8.23 -12.87
C GLY A 102 -26.35 -7.67 -14.03
N ASP A 103 -25.04 -7.45 -13.85
CA ASP A 103 -24.14 -7.39 -14.99
C ASP A 103 -24.23 -8.74 -15.71
N LEU A 104 -24.42 -8.73 -17.03
CA LEU A 104 -24.24 -9.93 -17.83
C LEU A 104 -22.82 -10.40 -17.57
N VAL A 105 -22.65 -11.39 -16.69
CA VAL A 105 -21.45 -12.19 -16.66
C VAL A 105 -21.38 -12.75 -18.07
N ASP A 106 -20.47 -12.23 -18.86
CA ASP A 106 -20.06 -12.98 -20.01
C ASP A 106 -19.37 -14.23 -19.47
N LEU A 107 -20.16 -15.29 -19.28
CA LEU A 107 -19.67 -16.61 -18.91
C LEU A 107 -18.78 -17.20 -20.02
N SER A 108 -18.54 -16.47 -21.11
CA SER A 108 -17.57 -16.81 -22.15
C SER A 108 -16.10 -16.85 -21.66
N GLY A 109 -15.83 -16.57 -20.39
CA GLY A 109 -14.49 -16.73 -19.82
C GLY A 109 -13.55 -15.56 -20.08
N GLY A 110 -14.05 -14.32 -20.10
CA GLY A 110 -13.19 -13.13 -20.04
C GLY A 110 -12.45 -13.04 -18.70
N GLU A 111 -11.17 -12.65 -18.72
CA GLU A 111 -10.37 -12.49 -17.50
C GLU A 111 -10.97 -11.38 -16.61
N ARG A 112 -11.11 -11.66 -15.30
CA ARG A 112 -11.60 -10.67 -14.31
C ARG A 112 -10.66 -9.45 -14.29
N PRO A 113 -11.18 -8.21 -14.12
CA PRO A 113 -10.34 -7.03 -13.87
C PRO A 113 -9.34 -7.31 -12.75
N PHE A 114 -8.10 -6.83 -12.91
CA PHE A 114 -7.00 -7.18 -11.99
C PHE A 114 -7.27 -6.78 -10.53
N ASP A 115 -8.21 -5.86 -10.28
CA ASP A 115 -8.57 -5.33 -8.98
C ASP A 115 -10.01 -5.67 -8.57
N ALA A 116 -10.57 -6.78 -9.08
CA ALA A 116 -11.95 -7.16 -8.81
C ALA A 116 -12.29 -7.37 -7.32
N ILE A 117 -11.31 -7.78 -6.50
CA ILE A 117 -11.49 -8.11 -5.07
C ILE A 117 -10.79 -7.10 -4.15
N ARG A 118 -9.61 -6.61 -4.52
CA ARG A 118 -8.82 -5.65 -3.72
C ARG A 118 -8.45 -4.42 -4.55
N ALA A 119 -8.58 -3.24 -3.94
CA ALA A 119 -7.95 -1.99 -4.38
C ALA A 119 -7.34 -1.27 -3.17
N ALA A 120 -6.06 -1.54 -2.91
CA ALA A 120 -5.32 -1.05 -1.75
C ALA A 120 -4.32 0.05 -2.12
N ALA A 121 -4.69 1.32 -1.95
CA ALA A 121 -3.82 2.46 -2.22
C ALA A 121 -2.78 2.61 -1.11
N THR A 122 -1.54 2.28 -1.42
CA THR A 122 -0.39 2.36 -0.51
C THR A 122 0.61 3.45 -0.89
N SER A 123 0.40 4.08 -2.05
CA SER A 123 1.13 5.27 -2.48
C SER A 123 0.17 6.32 -3.01
N VAL A 124 0.20 7.51 -2.40
CA VAL A 124 -0.58 8.68 -2.79
C VAL A 124 0.32 9.89 -2.75
N LEU A 125 0.26 10.73 -3.78
CA LEU A 125 0.98 12.00 -3.82
C LEU A 125 0.13 13.11 -4.40
N ARG A 126 0.49 14.33 -4.03
CA ARG A 126 -0.03 15.53 -4.68
C ARG A 126 0.82 15.81 -5.92
N ASP A 127 0.18 15.93 -7.08
CA ASP A 127 0.83 16.22 -8.37
C ASP A 127 0.12 17.40 -9.05
N GLY A 128 0.82 18.53 -9.13
CA GLY A 128 0.23 19.79 -9.58
C GLY A 128 -0.94 20.22 -8.68
N SER A 129 -2.09 20.49 -9.29
CA SER A 129 -3.32 20.87 -8.58
C SER A 129 -4.10 19.69 -8.01
N GLY A 130 -3.80 18.45 -8.44
CA GLY A 130 -4.54 17.25 -8.08
C GLY A 130 -3.71 16.23 -7.30
N TRP A 131 -4.25 15.02 -7.24
CA TRP A 131 -3.71 13.87 -6.53
C TRP A 131 -3.59 12.69 -7.47
N ARG A 132 -2.57 11.86 -7.23
CA ARG A 132 -2.38 10.55 -7.85
C ARG A 132 -2.24 9.49 -6.77
N ALA A 133 -2.84 8.33 -7.01
CA ALA A 133 -2.70 7.15 -6.20
C ALA A 133 -2.21 6.00 -7.06
N TRP A 134 -1.34 5.17 -6.50
CA TRP A 134 -1.00 3.85 -7.00
C TRP A 134 -1.43 2.83 -5.97
N TYR A 135 -2.05 1.77 -6.45
CA TYR A 135 -2.71 0.79 -5.59
C TYR A 135 -2.40 -0.64 -6.04
N THR A 136 -2.34 -1.54 -5.07
CA THR A 136 -2.35 -2.98 -5.33
C THR A 136 -3.77 -3.40 -5.71
N GLY A 137 -3.92 -3.97 -6.89
CA GLY A 137 -5.12 -4.67 -7.32
C GLY A 137 -4.95 -6.18 -7.20
N TRP A 138 -5.99 -6.88 -6.74
CA TRP A 138 -6.07 -8.33 -6.82
C TRP A 138 -7.47 -8.79 -7.24
N ASN A 139 -7.54 -9.82 -8.08
CA ASN A 139 -8.76 -10.29 -8.75
C ASN A 139 -9.29 -11.63 -8.18
N GLY A 140 -8.70 -12.14 -7.11
CA GLY A 140 -9.06 -13.41 -6.50
C GLY A 140 -8.18 -14.59 -6.92
N ASP A 141 -7.15 -14.38 -7.74
CA ASP A 141 -6.34 -15.48 -8.25
C ASP A 141 -5.43 -16.10 -7.18
N GLU A 142 -5.48 -17.42 -7.08
CA GLU A 142 -4.83 -18.22 -6.06
C GLU A 142 -4.14 -19.45 -6.64
N ARG A 143 -2.95 -19.74 -6.12
CA ARG A 143 -2.19 -20.95 -6.44
C ARG A 143 -2.22 -21.91 -5.26
N SER A 144 -2.61 -23.17 -5.51
CA SER A 144 -2.52 -24.23 -4.50
C SER A 144 -1.07 -24.58 -4.18
N LEU A 145 -0.76 -24.67 -2.89
CA LEU A 145 0.54 -25.12 -2.36
C LEU A 145 0.48 -26.57 -1.83
N GLY A 146 -0.67 -27.24 -1.98
CA GLY A 146 -0.93 -28.55 -1.39
C GLY A 146 -1.31 -28.48 0.09
N GLY A 147 -1.89 -29.57 0.62
CA GLY A 147 -2.30 -29.67 2.03
C GLY A 147 -3.36 -28.65 2.45
N GLY A 148 -4.21 -28.21 1.51
CA GLY A 148 -5.25 -27.19 1.75
C GLY A 148 -4.73 -25.76 1.84
N ARG A 149 -3.43 -25.51 1.56
CA ARG A 149 -2.85 -24.17 1.55
C ARG A 149 -2.96 -23.55 0.16
N VAL A 150 -3.27 -22.27 0.14
CA VAL A 150 -3.30 -21.42 -1.06
C VAL A 150 -2.39 -20.21 -0.88
N GLU A 151 -1.95 -19.64 -1.99
CA GLU A 151 -1.18 -18.42 -2.06
C GLU A 151 -1.85 -17.45 -3.03
N GLN A 152 -2.02 -16.19 -2.61
CA GLN A 152 -2.50 -15.12 -3.47
C GLN A 152 -1.44 -14.79 -4.51
N VAL A 153 -1.81 -14.87 -5.79
CA VAL A 153 -0.93 -14.60 -6.92
C VAL A 153 -1.55 -13.56 -7.84
N HIS A 154 -0.76 -13.08 -8.78
CA HIS A 154 -1.18 -12.19 -9.85
C HIS A 154 -1.77 -10.85 -9.37
N SER A 155 -1.27 -10.32 -8.25
CA SER A 155 -1.52 -8.91 -7.93
C SER A 155 -0.77 -8.02 -8.91
N ARG A 156 -1.38 -6.89 -9.24
CA ARG A 156 -0.85 -5.88 -10.17
C ARG A 156 -0.99 -4.48 -9.58
N ILE A 157 -0.35 -3.50 -10.20
CA ILE A 157 -0.40 -2.11 -9.73
C ILE A 157 -1.28 -1.28 -10.67
N GLY A 158 -2.31 -0.64 -10.11
CA GLY A 158 -3.14 0.33 -10.80
C GLY A 158 -2.78 1.78 -10.47
N GLN A 159 -3.33 2.72 -11.24
CA GLN A 159 -3.27 4.16 -10.97
C GLN A 159 -4.69 4.76 -10.89
N ALA A 160 -4.88 5.74 -10.01
CA ALA A 160 -6.05 6.60 -10.00
C ALA A 160 -5.65 8.08 -9.84
N THR A 161 -6.50 8.98 -10.33
CA THR A 161 -6.35 10.43 -10.17
C THR A 161 -7.53 11.03 -9.42
N SER A 162 -7.30 12.09 -8.66
CA SER A 162 -8.36 12.82 -7.95
C SER A 162 -8.05 14.31 -7.92
N THR A 163 -9.08 15.17 -7.93
CA THR A 163 -8.92 16.62 -7.73
C THR A 163 -9.04 17.01 -6.26
N ASP A 164 -9.73 16.21 -5.45
CA ASP A 164 -10.05 16.51 -4.05
C ASP A 164 -9.41 15.55 -3.03
N GLY A 165 -8.78 14.47 -3.50
CA GLY A 165 -8.17 13.42 -2.69
C GLY A 165 -9.19 12.46 -2.05
N VAL A 166 -10.45 12.53 -2.45
CA VAL A 166 -11.55 11.69 -1.92
C VAL A 166 -12.24 10.96 -3.06
N ARG A 167 -12.59 11.65 -4.15
CA ARG A 167 -13.21 11.06 -5.33
C ARG A 167 -12.14 10.67 -6.32
N TRP A 168 -11.93 9.37 -6.49
CA TRP A 168 -10.88 8.82 -7.34
C TRP A 168 -11.44 8.32 -8.68
N THR A 169 -10.73 8.63 -9.75
CA THR A 169 -10.98 8.09 -11.10
C THR A 169 -9.82 7.18 -11.47
N LYS A 170 -10.10 5.88 -11.62
CA LYS A 170 -9.11 4.90 -12.09
C LYS A 170 -8.65 5.25 -13.50
N ARG A 171 -7.36 5.05 -13.76
CA ARG A 171 -6.73 5.33 -15.05
C ARG A 171 -6.33 4.00 -15.69
N PRO A 172 -6.87 3.64 -16.87
CA PRO A 172 -6.45 2.43 -17.56
C PRO A 172 -4.99 2.59 -17.97
N GLY A 173 -4.16 1.64 -17.54
CA GLY A 173 -2.76 1.57 -17.92
C GLY A 173 -2.55 0.84 -19.24
N THR A 174 -1.29 0.55 -19.54
CA THR A 174 -0.88 -0.06 -20.82
C THR A 174 -0.50 -1.54 -20.70
N ALA A 175 -0.42 -2.06 -19.47
CA ALA A 175 -0.17 -3.47 -19.21
C ALA A 175 -1.46 -4.30 -19.34
N GLU A 176 -1.35 -5.61 -19.17
CA GLU A 176 -2.49 -6.53 -19.20
C GLU A 176 -3.57 -6.13 -18.17
N LEU A 177 -4.83 -6.45 -18.50
CA LEU A 177 -6.00 -6.10 -17.69
C LEU A 177 -6.12 -4.58 -17.38
N ALA A 178 -5.49 -3.74 -18.20
CA ALA A 178 -5.41 -2.29 -18.03
C ALA A 178 -4.72 -1.85 -16.71
N ALA A 179 -3.84 -2.69 -16.15
CA ALA A 179 -2.98 -2.30 -15.04
C ALA A 179 -1.95 -1.24 -15.49
N ALA A 180 -1.48 -0.41 -14.54
CA ALA A 180 -0.37 0.51 -14.78
C ALA A 180 0.95 -0.25 -14.87
N LEU A 181 1.18 -1.20 -13.96
CA LEU A 181 2.26 -2.18 -14.03
C LEU A 181 1.66 -3.58 -13.89
N GLY A 182 1.91 -4.40 -14.90
CA GLY A 182 1.51 -5.81 -14.95
C GLY A 182 2.57 -6.75 -14.37
N LEU A 183 2.43 -8.03 -14.67
CA LEU A 183 3.39 -9.06 -14.31
C LEU A 183 4.56 -9.10 -15.29
N GLY A 184 5.74 -9.41 -14.78
CA GLY A 184 6.90 -9.67 -15.62
C GLY A 184 6.74 -10.95 -16.45
N ALA A 185 7.52 -11.05 -17.53
CA ALA A 185 7.60 -12.29 -18.30
C ALA A 185 8.04 -13.47 -17.43
N ALA A 186 7.76 -14.71 -17.85
CA ALA A 186 8.16 -15.91 -17.12
C ALA A 186 9.67 -15.89 -16.79
N GLY A 187 10.00 -16.07 -15.51
CA GLY A 187 11.38 -16.01 -15.00
C GLY A 187 11.82 -14.62 -14.51
N ALA A 188 11.04 -13.57 -14.75
CA ALA A 188 11.25 -12.27 -14.12
C ALA A 188 10.95 -12.31 -12.62
N ILE A 189 11.55 -11.38 -11.88
CA ILE A 189 11.44 -11.29 -10.41
C ILE A 189 10.02 -10.97 -9.92
N ASP A 190 9.15 -10.46 -10.78
CA ASP A 190 7.75 -10.09 -10.57
C ASP A 190 6.80 -10.87 -11.48
N SER A 191 7.23 -12.05 -11.95
CA SER A 191 6.45 -12.90 -12.85
C SER A 191 5.19 -13.51 -12.22
N VAL A 192 5.08 -13.51 -10.89
CA VAL A 192 3.92 -14.04 -10.16
C VAL A 192 3.14 -12.93 -9.47
N SER A 193 3.78 -11.86 -8.97
CA SER A 193 3.05 -10.76 -8.35
C SER A 193 3.85 -9.45 -8.35
N ALA A 194 3.16 -8.34 -8.57
CA ALA A 194 3.64 -6.98 -8.39
C ALA A 194 2.69 -6.21 -7.46
N ALA A 195 3.16 -5.78 -6.29
CA ALA A 195 2.29 -5.23 -5.23
C ALA A 195 2.96 -4.13 -4.39
N HIS A 196 2.16 -3.50 -3.51
CA HIS A 196 2.58 -2.50 -2.53
C HIS A 196 3.48 -1.40 -3.13
N PRO A 197 2.95 -0.64 -4.10
CA PRO A 197 3.71 0.41 -4.75
C PRO A 197 4.11 1.50 -3.77
N SER A 198 5.33 1.99 -3.91
CA SER A 198 5.82 3.22 -3.32
C SER A 198 6.32 4.13 -4.42
N VAL A 199 5.62 5.24 -4.65
CA VAL A 199 5.93 6.14 -5.75
C VAL A 199 6.42 7.47 -5.23
N LEU A 200 7.50 7.95 -5.84
CA LEU A 200 8.06 9.25 -5.59
C LEU A 200 8.32 9.96 -6.92
N LYS A 201 8.13 11.28 -6.95
CA LYS A 201 8.46 12.10 -8.12
C LYS A 201 9.76 12.87 -7.88
N ALA A 202 10.76 12.65 -8.74
CA ALA A 202 12.05 13.35 -8.73
C ALA A 202 12.20 14.13 -10.04
N GLY A 203 12.12 15.46 -9.97
CA GLY A 203 12.04 16.30 -11.16
C GLY A 203 10.79 15.98 -11.98
N THR A 204 10.97 15.57 -13.24
CA THR A 204 9.88 15.16 -14.15
C THR A 204 9.59 13.66 -14.12
N THR A 205 10.41 12.86 -13.44
CA THR A 205 10.34 11.40 -13.47
C THR A 205 9.67 10.86 -12.21
N TYR A 206 8.77 9.91 -12.39
CA TYR A 206 8.26 9.06 -11.33
C TYR A 206 9.16 7.84 -11.17
N HIS A 207 9.46 7.53 -9.93
CA HIS A 207 10.16 6.32 -9.53
C HIS A 207 9.20 5.49 -8.68
N LEU A 208 9.09 4.20 -9.01
CA LEU A 208 8.29 3.21 -8.32
C LEU A 208 9.23 2.19 -7.71
N TRP A 209 9.06 1.96 -6.42
CA TRP A 209 9.56 0.76 -5.74
C TRP A 209 8.36 -0.12 -5.41
N TYR A 210 8.46 -1.41 -5.65
CA TYR A 210 7.33 -2.33 -5.47
C TYR A 210 7.79 -3.71 -5.02
N GLU A 211 6.90 -4.43 -4.35
CA GLU A 211 7.07 -5.86 -4.10
C GLU A 211 7.01 -6.63 -5.41
N ALA A 212 8.07 -7.36 -5.69
CA ALA A 212 8.19 -8.28 -6.81
C ALA A 212 8.30 -9.71 -6.29
N TYR A 213 7.46 -10.60 -6.83
CA TYR A 213 7.48 -12.02 -6.50
C TYR A 213 7.53 -12.90 -7.75
N ASP A 214 8.45 -13.84 -7.76
CA ASP A 214 8.66 -14.83 -8.83
C ASP A 214 8.06 -16.20 -8.50
N GLY A 215 7.29 -16.30 -7.40
CA GLY A 215 6.75 -17.56 -6.92
C GLY A 215 7.68 -18.32 -5.95
N ARG A 216 8.85 -17.76 -5.64
CA ARG A 216 9.83 -18.32 -4.71
C ARG A 216 10.29 -17.31 -3.66
N VAL A 217 10.61 -16.08 -4.07
CA VAL A 217 11.20 -15.09 -3.16
C VAL A 217 10.70 -13.68 -3.44
N TRP A 218 10.44 -12.94 -2.37
CA TRP A 218 10.02 -11.54 -2.42
C TRP A 218 11.23 -10.62 -2.48
N ARG A 219 11.20 -9.68 -3.42
CA ARG A 219 12.20 -8.63 -3.61
C ARG A 219 11.52 -7.27 -3.65
N ILE A 220 12.31 -6.22 -3.51
CA ILE A 220 11.86 -4.89 -3.93
C ILE A 220 12.46 -4.61 -5.29
N ALA A 221 11.60 -4.44 -6.28
CA ALA A 221 11.98 -4.01 -7.61
C ALA A 221 11.85 -2.49 -7.74
N HIS A 222 12.56 -1.92 -8.71
CA HIS A 222 12.47 -0.53 -9.10
C HIS A 222 12.04 -0.39 -10.55
N ALA A 223 11.27 0.66 -10.83
CA ALA A 223 10.83 1.07 -12.15
C ALA A 223 10.75 2.59 -12.23
N HIS A 224 10.79 3.12 -13.46
CA HIS A 224 10.63 4.55 -13.70
C HIS A 224 9.61 4.85 -14.81
N SER A 225 9.04 6.06 -14.76
CA SER A 225 8.01 6.51 -15.69
C SER A 225 8.00 8.04 -15.83
N ALA A 226 7.69 8.55 -17.02
CA ALA A 226 7.49 9.98 -17.25
C ALA A 226 6.08 10.47 -16.85
N ASP A 227 5.08 9.59 -16.90
CA ASP A 227 3.66 9.93 -16.67
C ASP A 227 3.06 9.22 -15.43
N GLY A 228 3.81 8.29 -14.85
CA GLY A 228 3.41 7.46 -13.72
C GLY A 228 2.38 6.38 -14.08
N LEU A 229 2.17 6.11 -15.37
CA LEU A 229 1.17 5.16 -15.87
C LEU A 229 1.81 4.08 -16.76
N ALA A 230 2.76 4.46 -17.61
CA ALA A 230 3.58 3.53 -18.39
C ALA A 230 4.96 3.40 -17.72
N TRP A 231 5.27 2.22 -17.20
CA TRP A 231 6.48 1.96 -16.42
C TRP A 231 7.52 1.16 -17.20
N THR A 232 8.79 1.53 -17.04
CA THR A 232 9.94 0.73 -17.46
C THR A 232 10.58 0.13 -16.21
N THR A 233 10.67 -1.19 -16.14
CA THR A 233 11.25 -1.90 -14.99
C THR A 233 12.77 -1.95 -15.11
N ASP A 234 13.45 -1.63 -14.01
CA ASP A 234 14.91 -1.57 -13.92
C ASP A 234 15.50 -2.82 -13.24
N GLY A 235 14.64 -3.68 -12.67
CA GLY A 235 15.02 -4.91 -11.98
C GLY A 235 14.98 -4.78 -10.46
N ALA A 236 15.71 -5.66 -9.76
CA ALA A 236 15.76 -5.67 -8.31
C ALA A 236 16.55 -4.46 -7.78
N ALA A 237 15.93 -3.69 -6.88
CA ALA A 237 16.59 -2.64 -6.12
C ALA A 237 17.07 -3.15 -4.75
N VAL A 238 16.33 -4.09 -4.15
CA VAL A 238 16.71 -4.76 -2.90
C VAL A 238 16.50 -6.27 -3.06
N GLU A 239 17.59 -7.01 -2.89
CA GLU A 239 17.60 -8.47 -2.77
C GLU A 239 17.38 -8.88 -1.30
N PRO A 240 16.91 -10.12 -1.04
CA PRO A 240 16.83 -10.65 0.32
C PRO A 240 18.21 -10.64 0.99
N GLY A 241 18.22 -10.45 2.31
CA GLY A 241 19.44 -10.55 3.09
C GLY A 241 20.04 -11.97 3.07
N ALA A 242 21.30 -12.08 3.47
CA ALA A 242 21.94 -13.37 3.67
C ALA A 242 21.27 -14.18 4.79
N ASP A 243 21.50 -15.49 4.84
CA ASP A 243 20.96 -16.36 5.88
C ASP A 243 21.23 -15.81 7.29
N GLY A 244 20.16 -15.70 8.08
CA GLY A 244 20.20 -15.13 9.43
C GLY A 244 19.94 -13.62 9.51
N ALA A 245 19.88 -12.91 8.38
CA ALA A 245 19.40 -11.53 8.33
C ALA A 245 17.87 -11.47 8.59
N LEU A 246 17.40 -10.31 9.05
CA LEU A 246 15.97 -10.09 9.33
C LEU A 246 15.10 -10.23 8.08
N ASP A 247 15.65 -9.85 6.91
CA ASP A 247 15.03 -9.86 5.59
C ASP A 247 15.49 -11.06 4.73
N ALA A 248 16.07 -12.11 5.33
CA ALA A 248 16.56 -13.28 4.60
C ALA A 248 15.46 -14.07 3.86
N ARG A 249 14.19 -13.89 4.24
CA ARG A 249 13.02 -14.51 3.59
C ARG A 249 12.33 -13.61 2.56
N GLY A 250 12.87 -12.42 2.34
CA GLY A 250 12.40 -11.47 1.34
C GLY A 250 12.28 -10.05 1.88
N ALA A 251 12.38 -9.09 0.96
CA ALA A 251 12.19 -7.67 1.22
C ALA A 251 10.81 -7.23 0.69
N ARG A 252 10.03 -6.51 1.51
CA ARG A 252 8.61 -6.24 1.23
C ARG A 252 8.17 -4.85 1.67
N GLN A 253 7.00 -4.42 1.22
CA GLN A 253 6.32 -3.19 1.63
C GLN A 253 7.21 -1.94 1.58
N PRO A 254 7.82 -1.64 0.42
CA PRO A 254 8.72 -0.52 0.30
C PRO A 254 8.03 0.80 0.65
N VAL A 255 8.76 1.67 1.34
CA VAL A 255 8.39 3.07 1.54
C VAL A 255 9.55 3.96 1.11
N ALA A 256 9.43 4.53 -0.07
CA ALA A 256 10.36 5.52 -0.61
C ALA A 256 9.98 6.92 -0.13
N ARG A 257 10.96 7.64 0.44
CA ARG A 257 10.75 8.98 1.00
C ARG A 257 11.86 9.93 0.54
N LYS A 258 11.45 11.16 0.19
CA LYS A 258 12.38 12.27 0.02
C LYS A 258 12.71 12.88 1.38
N THR A 259 13.99 13.05 1.67
CA THR A 259 14.50 13.75 2.85
C THR A 259 15.29 14.99 2.44
N ALA A 260 15.72 15.79 3.42
CA ALA A 260 16.61 16.93 3.14
C ALA A 260 17.99 16.47 2.64
N ALA A 261 18.44 15.27 3.04
CA ALA A 261 19.74 14.72 2.71
C ALA A 261 19.73 13.85 1.43
N GLY A 262 18.55 13.56 0.86
CA GLY A 262 18.43 12.72 -0.33
C GLY A 262 17.14 11.90 -0.33
N TYR A 263 17.30 10.59 -0.52
CA TYR A 263 16.19 9.63 -0.58
C TYR A 263 16.47 8.46 0.36
N GLU A 264 15.41 7.97 1.00
CA GLU A 264 15.45 6.78 1.84
C GLU A 264 14.45 5.77 1.31
N LEU A 265 14.80 4.49 1.41
CA LEU A 265 13.91 3.36 1.15
C LEU A 265 13.84 2.53 2.42
N TRP A 266 12.64 2.40 2.98
CA TRP A 266 12.35 1.62 4.17
C TRP A 266 11.58 0.36 3.75
N TYR A 267 11.82 -0.77 4.40
CA TYR A 267 11.19 -2.05 4.10
C TYR A 267 11.30 -3.05 5.26
#